data_AF-A0A443N992-F1
#
_entry.id   AF-A0A443N992-F1
#
_cell.length_a   1.000
_cell.length_b   1.000
_cell.length_c   1.000
_cell.angle_alpha   90.00
_cell.angle_beta   90.00
_cell.angle_gamma   90.00
#
_symmetry.space_group_name_H-M   'P 1'
#
loop_
_entity.id
_entity.type
_entity.pdbx_description
1 polymer ?
#
loop_
_entity_poly.entity_id
_entity_poly.type
_entity_poly.pdbx_seq_one_letter_code
_entity_poly.pdbx_strand_id
1 'polypeptide(L)'
;MFLCIFSSHSSTKSNQHHLRLCSLSPTTNPTSWLSPSGRFAFGFYPEGSGFAVGIWLTTNSNMTIVWMAHRNDPPVSIDARLVINNNGSLLLILPGGPVKLISNASEPASSASMLDSWQLRSLQHQFSYFMAEF
;
A
#
# COMPACT_ATOMS: atom_id res chain seq x y z
N MET A 1 -7.21 -8.77 -5.15
CA MET A 1 -6.62 -7.42 -5.18
C MET A 1 -5.41 -7.46 -4.26
N PHE A 2 -4.21 -7.15 -4.74
CA PHE A 2 -2.97 -7.39 -3.98
C PHE A 2 -2.08 -6.18 -3.98
N LEU A 3 -1.67 -5.76 -2.79
CA LEU A 3 -0.41 -5.06 -2.62
C LEU A 3 0.67 -6.14 -2.54
N CYS A 4 1.47 -6.28 -3.58
CA CYS A 4 2.60 -7.21 -3.62
C CYS A 4 3.85 -6.49 -3.13
N ILE A 5 4.60 -7.14 -2.25
CA ILE A 5 5.90 -6.68 -1.77
C ILE A 5 6.93 -7.70 -2.26
N PHE A 6 7.88 -7.26 -3.10
CA PHE A 6 8.89 -8.11 -3.73
C PHE A 6 10.17 -8.15 -2.89
N SER A 7 10.62 -9.35 -2.53
CA SER A 7 11.92 -9.55 -1.86
C SER A 7 13.07 -9.63 -2.87
N SER A 8 14.27 -9.26 -2.45
CA SER A 8 15.47 -9.30 -3.30
C SER A 8 15.90 -10.75 -3.56
N HIS A 9 15.57 -11.34 -4.71
CA HIS A 9 16.48 -12.24 -5.44
C HIS A 9 16.05 -12.40 -6.91
N SER A 10 16.99 -12.06 -7.80
CA SER A 10 16.93 -12.00 -9.26
C SER A 10 16.04 -10.94 -9.92
N SER A 11 16.73 -9.99 -10.54
CA SER A 11 16.16 -8.99 -11.44
C SER A 11 15.57 -9.64 -12.69
N THR A 12 14.25 -9.51 -12.87
CA THR A 12 13.66 -9.53 -14.20
C THR A 12 12.96 -8.19 -14.41
N LYS A 13 13.47 -7.40 -15.36
CA LYS A 13 12.85 -6.14 -15.82
C LYS A 13 11.50 -6.44 -16.46
N SER A 14 10.45 -6.47 -15.64
CA SER A 14 9.06 -6.34 -16.10
C SER A 14 8.75 -4.85 -16.23
N ASN A 15 8.04 -4.44 -17.29
CA ASN A 15 7.48 -3.10 -17.51
C ASN A 15 6.36 -2.80 -16.49
N GLN A 16 6.66 -2.94 -15.20
CA GLN A 16 5.78 -2.65 -14.09
C GLN A 16 6.39 -1.51 -13.29
N HIS A 17 5.55 -0.59 -12.81
CA HIS A 17 5.95 0.47 -11.88
C HIS A 17 6.44 -0.15 -10.57
N HIS A 18 7.70 -0.59 -10.54
CA HIS A 18 8.36 -1.05 -9.32
C HIS A 18 8.60 0.16 -8.42
N LEU A 19 7.83 0.27 -7.34
CA LEU A 19 7.97 1.34 -6.35
C LEU A 19 9.18 1.02 -5.47
N ARG A 20 10.29 1.73 -5.67
CA ARG A 20 11.49 1.67 -4.81
C ARG A 20 11.16 2.28 -3.45
N LEU A 21 11.02 1.48 -2.38
CA LEU A 21 10.91 1.91 -0.96
C LEU A 21 10.37 3.34 -0.77
N CYS A 22 9.14 3.59 -1.24
CA CYS A 22 8.56 4.92 -1.27
C CYS A 22 7.80 5.21 0.03
N SER A 23 7.85 6.46 0.49
CA SER A 23 6.91 6.96 1.49
C SER A 23 5.76 7.71 0.82
N LEU A 24 4.55 7.59 1.35
CA LEU A 24 3.42 8.46 0.98
C LEU A 24 3.14 9.45 2.10
N SER A 25 2.60 10.60 1.74
CA SER A 25 2.04 11.58 2.67
C SER A 25 0.67 12.04 2.15
N PRO A 26 -0.26 12.41 3.05
CA PRO A 26 -1.64 12.76 2.67
C PRO A 26 -1.78 13.85 1.61
N THR A 27 -0.84 14.79 1.55
CA THR A 27 -0.94 15.99 0.69
C THR A 27 0.22 16.17 -0.28
N THR A 28 1.20 15.28 -0.26
CA THR A 28 2.32 15.32 -1.22
C THR A 28 2.05 14.31 -2.32
N ASN A 29 2.03 14.74 -3.57
CA ASN A 29 1.82 13.83 -4.70
C ASN A 29 3.08 12.98 -4.96
N PRO A 30 2.94 11.66 -5.17
CA PRO A 30 1.68 10.90 -5.11
C PRO A 30 1.22 10.65 -3.67
N THR A 31 -0.10 10.74 -3.42
CA THR A 31 -0.73 10.40 -2.13
C THR A 31 -1.14 8.92 -2.04
N SER A 32 -1.06 8.22 -3.17
CA SER A 32 -1.45 6.82 -3.32
C SER A 32 -0.59 6.10 -4.36
N TRP A 33 -0.50 4.78 -4.23
CA TRP A 33 0.06 3.86 -5.21
C TRP A 33 -1.06 3.27 -6.06
N LEU A 34 -1.02 3.56 -7.35
CA LEU A 34 -2.00 3.07 -8.32
C LEU A 34 -1.61 1.69 -8.85
N SER A 35 -2.62 0.87 -9.14
CA SER A 35 -2.43 -0.32 -9.95
C SER A 35 -2.14 0.06 -11.42
N PRO A 36 -1.55 -0.83 -12.25
CA PRO A 36 -1.24 -0.53 -13.65
C PRO A 36 -2.45 -0.04 -14.45
N SER A 37 -3.66 -0.57 -14.20
CA SER A 37 -4.87 -0.08 -14.85
C SER A 37 -5.41 1.24 -14.28
N GLY A 38 -4.88 1.71 -13.15
CA GLY A 38 -5.39 2.87 -12.40
C GLY A 38 -6.72 2.62 -11.68
N ARG A 39 -7.31 1.41 -11.80
CA ARG A 39 -8.61 1.08 -11.20
C ARG A 39 -8.52 0.89 -9.70
N PHE A 40 -7.38 0.48 -9.17
CA PHE A 40 -7.19 0.35 -7.73
C PHE A 40 -6.10 1.29 -7.25
N ALA A 41 -6.26 1.77 -6.03
CA ALA A 41 -5.30 2.63 -5.38
C ALA A 41 -5.18 2.25 -3.91
N PHE A 42 -3.96 2.34 -3.39
CA PHE A 42 -3.67 2.18 -1.97
C PHE A 42 -2.91 3.40 -1.46
N GLY A 43 -3.34 3.97 -0.33
CA GLY A 43 -2.68 5.15 0.23
C GLY A 43 -3.61 5.96 1.12
N PHE A 44 -3.38 7.27 1.17
CA PHE A 44 -4.20 8.20 1.93
C PHE A 44 -5.43 8.66 1.13
N TYR A 45 -6.57 8.74 1.80
CA TYR A 45 -7.76 9.38 1.28
C TYR A 45 -8.44 10.26 2.34
N PRO A 46 -9.18 11.32 1.94
CA PRO A 46 -9.85 12.20 2.90
C PRO A 46 -10.96 11.46 3.64
N GLU A 47 -10.99 11.57 4.97
CA GLU A 47 -12.05 11.03 5.82
C GLU A 47 -12.39 12.03 6.93
N GLY A 48 -13.59 12.61 6.86
CA GLY A 48 -14.00 13.71 7.74
C GLY A 48 -13.08 14.92 7.62
N SER A 49 -12.48 15.34 8.73
CA SER A 49 -11.53 16.45 8.81
C SER A 49 -10.05 16.02 8.68
N GLY A 50 -9.78 14.74 8.46
CA GLY A 50 -8.44 14.18 8.36
C GLY A 50 -8.31 13.20 7.20
N PHE A 51 -7.44 12.20 7.38
CA PHE A 51 -7.16 11.20 6.38
C PHE A 51 -7.24 9.79 6.96
N ALA A 52 -7.62 8.84 6.13
CA ALA A 52 -7.51 7.43 6.44
C ALA A 52 -6.60 6.74 5.42
N VAL A 53 -6.13 5.55 5.78
CA VAL A 53 -5.33 4.70 4.90
C VAL A 53 -6.18 3.53 4.47
N GLY A 54 -6.22 3.25 3.18
CA GLY A 54 -7.02 2.15 2.68
C GLY A 54 -6.71 1.77 1.25
N ILE A 55 -7.49 0.83 0.76
CA ILE A 55 -7.55 0.45 -0.64
C ILE A 55 -8.92 0.83 -1.18
N TRP A 56 -8.94 1.42 -2.37
CA TRP A 56 -10.18 1.78 -3.04
C TRP A 56 -10.17 1.45 -4.52
N LEU A 57 -11.37 1.27 -5.06
CA LEU A 57 -11.63 1.25 -6.48
C LEU A 57 -11.88 2.69 -6.97
N THR A 58 -11.10 3.09 -7.96
CA THR A 58 -11.28 4.33 -8.72
C THR A 58 -12.18 4.02 -9.93
N THR A 59 -13.34 4.66 -9.96
CA THR A 59 -14.23 4.67 -11.13
C THR A 59 -14.34 6.09 -11.66
N ASN A 60 -14.91 6.28 -12.85
CA ASN A 60 -15.00 7.59 -13.51
C ASN A 60 -15.72 8.68 -12.68
N SER A 61 -16.51 8.30 -11.68
CA SER A 61 -17.28 9.24 -10.87
C SER A 61 -17.20 9.02 -9.37
N ASN A 62 -16.76 7.84 -8.91
CA ASN A 62 -16.81 7.47 -7.50
C ASN A 62 -15.56 6.72 -7.04
N MET A 63 -15.25 6.93 -5.76
CA MET A 63 -14.28 6.18 -4.99
C MET A 63 -15.03 5.20 -4.09
N THR A 64 -14.76 3.90 -4.24
CA THR A 64 -15.33 2.87 -3.38
C THR A 64 -14.25 2.28 -2.49
N ILE A 65 -14.35 2.51 -1.18
CA ILE A 65 -13.44 1.90 -0.20
C ILE A 65 -13.73 0.41 -0.14
N VAL A 66 -12.70 -0.40 -0.35
CA VAL A 66 -12.79 -1.87 -0.30
C VAL A 66 -12.03 -2.44 0.90
N TRP A 67 -11.11 -1.68 1.47
CA TRP A 67 -10.42 -2.02 2.71
C TRP A 67 -9.90 -0.75 3.40
N MET A 68 -9.89 -0.74 4.74
CA MET A 68 -9.45 0.38 5.56
C MET A 68 -8.49 -0.12 6.65
N ALA A 69 -7.32 0.52 6.75
CA ALA A 69 -6.36 0.25 7.81
C ALA A 69 -6.89 0.79 9.13
N HIS A 70 -6.75 0.01 10.21
CA HIS A 70 -7.14 0.42 11.56
C HIS A 70 -8.53 1.09 11.62
N ARG A 71 -9.55 0.47 11.00
CA ARG A 71 -10.88 1.07 10.77
C ARG A 71 -11.62 1.67 11.97
N ASN A 72 -11.21 1.31 13.19
CA ASN A 72 -11.82 1.80 14.43
C ASN A 72 -11.06 3.01 15.01
N ASP A 73 -9.94 3.41 14.40
CA ASP A 73 -9.12 4.53 14.83
C ASP A 73 -9.65 5.83 14.20
N PRO A 74 -9.46 6.98 14.87
CA PRO A 74 -9.81 8.27 14.28
C PRO A 74 -8.93 8.58 13.06
N PRO A 75 -9.41 9.43 12.13
CA PRO A 75 -8.61 9.92 11.01
C PRO A 75 -7.29 10.53 11.46
N VAL A 76 -6.24 10.31 10.68
CA VAL A 76 -4.90 10.82 10.94
C VAL A 76 -4.72 12.23 10.39
N SER A 77 -3.73 12.96 10.91
CA SER A 77 -3.41 14.30 10.46
C SER A 77 -2.63 14.32 9.13
N ILE A 78 -2.51 15.51 8.55
CA ILE A 78 -1.78 15.79 7.32
C ILE A 78 -0.29 15.40 7.37
N ASP A 79 0.32 15.38 8.56
CA ASP A 79 1.74 15.08 8.74
C ASP A 79 2.01 13.57 8.91
N ALA A 80 0.97 12.72 8.81
CA ALA A 80 1.12 11.28 8.82
C ALA A 80 1.94 10.80 7.61
N ARG A 81 2.67 9.70 7.79
CA ARG A 81 3.46 9.10 6.71
C ARG A 81 3.24 7.61 6.63
N LEU A 82 3.09 7.12 5.41
CA LEU A 82 3.09 5.69 5.13
C LEU A 82 4.47 5.32 4.61
N VAL A 83 5.11 4.31 5.21
CA VAL A 83 6.49 3.92 4.89
C VAL A 83 6.58 2.41 4.76
N ILE A 84 7.24 1.96 3.70
CA ILE A 84 7.73 0.57 3.60
C ILE A 84 9.17 0.57 4.08
N ASN A 85 9.46 -0.15 5.17
CA ASN A 85 10.82 -0.24 5.71
C ASN A 85 11.65 -1.31 4.96
N ASN A 86 12.95 -1.38 5.28
CA ASN A 86 13.85 -2.36 4.65
C ASN A 86 13.47 -3.82 4.92
N ASN A 87 12.71 -4.07 5.99
CA ASN A 87 12.20 -5.40 6.33
C ASN A 87 10.94 -5.76 5.52
N GLY A 88 10.47 -4.86 4.65
CA GLY A 88 9.24 -5.05 3.88
C GLY A 88 7.95 -4.83 4.67
N SER A 89 8.04 -4.40 5.92
CA SER A 89 6.87 -4.06 6.72
C SER A 89 6.31 -2.70 6.29
N LEU A 90 4.98 -2.62 6.22
CA LEU A 90 4.24 -1.41 5.93
C LEU A 90 3.83 -0.73 7.23
N LEU A 91 4.29 0.50 7.43
CA LEU A 91 4.17 1.26 8.67
C LEU A 91 3.44 2.58 8.43
N LEU A 92 2.55 2.93 9.36
CA LEU A 92 1.93 4.25 9.47
C LEU A 92 2.58 5.01 10.62
N ILE A 93 3.26 6.10 10.30
CA ILE A 93 3.98 6.96 11.25
C ILE A 93 3.11 8.19 11.51
N LEU A 94 2.81 8.45 12.78
CA LEU A 94 2.05 9.62 13.23
C LEU A 94 3.00 10.69 13.80
N PRO A 95 2.76 11.98 13.55
CA PRO A 95 3.59 13.06 14.08
C PRO A 95 3.54 13.08 15.60
N GLY A 96 4.70 12.92 16.26
CA GLY A 96 4.79 12.88 17.72
C GLY A 96 4.02 11.72 18.37
N GLY A 97 3.59 10.74 17.59
CA GLY A 97 2.73 9.64 18.02
C GLY A 97 3.34 8.26 17.78
N PRO A 98 2.57 7.19 18.03
CA PRO A 98 3.04 5.83 17.83
C PRO A 98 3.20 5.49 16.35
N VAL A 99 4.15 4.60 16.06
CA VAL A 99 4.24 3.92 14.77
C VAL A 99 3.27 2.73 14.79
N LYS A 100 2.36 2.68 13.82
CA LYS A 100 1.37 1.61 13.68
C LYS A 100 1.78 0.66 12.54
N LEU A 101 1.76 -0.63 12.83
CA LEU A 101 2.04 -1.68 11.85
C LEU A 101 0.76 -2.00 11.06
N ILE A 102 0.80 -1.81 9.74
CA ILE A 102 -0.29 -2.20 8.84
C ILE A 102 -0.09 -3.62 8.32
N SER A 103 1.15 -3.96 7.96
CA SER A 103 1.50 -5.29 7.48
C SER A 103 2.94 -5.62 7.82
N ASN A 104 3.17 -6.88 8.17
CA ASN A 104 4.51 -7.41 8.39
C ASN A 104 4.91 -8.34 7.24
N ALA A 105 6.12 -8.18 6.73
CA ALA A 105 6.71 -9.14 5.82
C ALA A 105 7.64 -10.09 6.59
N SER A 106 7.73 -11.33 6.14
CA SER A 106 8.65 -12.32 6.74
C SER A 106 10.08 -12.15 6.22
N GLU A 107 10.25 -11.44 5.11
CA GLU A 107 11.52 -11.28 4.39
C GLU A 107 11.69 -9.83 3.94
N PRO A 108 12.94 -9.31 3.84
CA PRO A 108 13.22 -7.97 3.36
C PRO A 108 12.60 -7.69 1.99
N ALA A 109 12.13 -6.46 1.79
CA ALA A 109 11.56 -6.02 0.53
C ALA A 109 12.51 -5.11 -0.25
N SER A 110 12.50 -5.28 -1.57
CA SER A 110 13.18 -4.43 -2.54
C SER A 110 12.24 -3.46 -3.26
N SER A 111 10.96 -3.85 -3.40
CA SER A 111 9.94 -3.02 -4.04
C SER A 111 8.53 -3.47 -3.66
N ALA A 112 7.54 -2.65 -3.97
CA ALA A 112 6.12 -3.03 -3.87
C ALA A 112 5.35 -2.58 -5.12
N SER A 113 4.20 -3.20 -5.38
CA SER A 113 3.30 -2.82 -6.46
C SER A 113 1.85 -3.16 -6.14
N MET A 114 0.92 -2.31 -6.56
CA MET A 114 -0.52 -2.61 -6.54
C MET A 114 -0.90 -3.38 -7.81
N LEU A 115 -1.62 -4.50 -7.71
CA LEU A 115 -2.01 -5.34 -8.86
C LEU A 115 -3.51 -5.26 -9.20
N ASP A 116 -3.83 -5.36 -10.49
CA ASP A 116 -5.20 -5.28 -11.01
C ASP A 116 -6.08 -6.51 -10.72
N SER A 117 -5.50 -7.69 -10.53
CA SER A 117 -6.23 -8.94 -10.29
C SER A 117 -5.31 -10.05 -9.75
N TRP A 118 -5.90 -11.18 -9.32
CA TRP A 118 -5.21 -12.42 -8.93
C TRP A 118 -4.45 -13.03 -10.11
N GLN A 119 -3.41 -12.39 -10.63
CA GLN A 119 -2.52 -13.07 -11.57
C GLN A 119 -1.73 -14.11 -10.78
N LEU A 120 -2.33 -15.29 -10.60
CA LEU A 120 -1.74 -16.46 -9.97
C LEU A 120 -0.61 -16.96 -10.87
N ARG A 121 0.55 -16.29 -10.82
CA ARG A 121 1.78 -16.88 -11.32
C ARG A 121 2.23 -17.87 -10.26
N SER A 122 1.99 -19.14 -10.56
CA SER A 122 2.65 -20.29 -9.96
C SER A 122 4.16 -20.02 -9.88
N LEU A 123 4.64 -19.49 -8.75
CA LEU A 123 6.02 -19.55 -8.27
C LEU A 123 5.92 -19.38 -6.75
N GLN A 124 5.56 -20.50 -6.12
CA GLN A 124 5.44 -20.66 -4.69
C GLN A 124 6.85 -20.70 -4.10
N HIS A 125 7.27 -19.62 -3.41
CA HIS A 125 8.28 -19.56 -2.32
C HIS A 125 8.92 -18.16 -2.09
N GLN A 126 8.45 -17.07 -2.71
CA GLN A 126 9.18 -15.79 -2.64
C GLN A 126 8.34 -14.53 -2.40
N PHE A 127 7.09 -14.67 -1.97
CA PHE A 127 6.15 -13.55 -1.84
C PHE A 127 5.54 -13.49 -0.44
N SER A 128 5.66 -12.32 0.22
CA SER A 128 4.76 -11.96 1.32
C SER A 128 3.54 -11.28 0.70
N TYR A 129 2.38 -11.93 0.76
CA TYR A 129 1.14 -11.40 0.21
C TYR A 129 0.40 -10.58 1.27
N PHE A 130 0.08 -9.32 0.96
CA PHE A 130 -0.95 -8.61 1.70
C PHE A 130 -2.31 -9.02 1.13
N MET A 131 -2.99 -9.91 1.84
CA MET A 131 -4.38 -10.25 1.59
C MET A 131 -5.24 -9.30 2.43
N ALA A 132 -5.99 -8.40 1.79
CA ALA A 132 -7.25 -7.98 2.39
C ALA A 132 -8.19 -9.17 2.17
N GLU A 133 -8.28 -10.07 3.15
CA GLU A 133 -9.28 -11.14 3.15
C GLU A 133 -10.68 -10.50 3.19
N PHE A 134 -11.59 -11.02 2.35
CA PHE A 134 -13.01 -10.68 2.36
C PHE A 134 -13.75 -11.59 3.35
#